data_AF-A0A7V3FAS2-F1
#
_entry.id   AF-A0A7V3FAS2-F1
#
_cell.length_a   1.000
_cell.length_b   1.000
_cell.length_c   1.000
_cell.angle_alpha   90.00
_cell.angle_beta   90.00
_cell.angle_gamma   90.00
#
_symmetry.space_group_name_H-M   'P 1'
#
loop_
_entity.id
_entity.type
_entity.pdbx_description
1 polymer ?
#
loop_
_entity_poly.entity_id
_entity_poly.type
_entity_poly.pdbx_seq_one_letter_code
_entity_poly.pdbx_strand_id
1 'polypeptide(L)'
;MTETLPPDPPAPDAIEPITGWRAWNLRRQHGTFQIAPAIQRPSWTPPDPVHAVCLASMDRHRAPERTCTCGVYAMSRPDLLMLANRVALTLCVVGSVALWGKVIEHEMGYRAEFAYPQRMRLVCPRCLWDGRPSVPDRVYEAQGGVWIAACVEHGPMWELRSLPAVQVQQRLLAGYGVEVLPIEFLRRG
;
A
#
# COMPACT_ATOMS: atom_id res chain seq x y z
N MET A 1 56.74 5.34 -19.72
CA MET A 1 56.04 4.24 -19.01
C MET A 1 54.78 4.86 -18.44
N THR A 2 53.64 4.65 -19.08
CA THR A 2 52.35 5.18 -18.63
C THR A 2 51.54 3.99 -18.13
N GLU A 3 51.44 3.87 -16.81
CA GLU A 3 50.69 2.82 -16.14
C GLU A 3 49.20 3.15 -16.28
N THR A 4 48.46 2.26 -16.94
CA THR A 4 47.02 2.41 -17.15
C THR A 4 46.33 1.82 -15.93
N LEU A 5 45.61 2.63 -15.16
CA LEU A 5 44.81 2.10 -14.04
C LEU A 5 43.77 1.11 -14.59
N PRO A 6 43.52 0.00 -13.87
CA PRO A 6 42.47 -0.94 -14.25
C PRO A 6 41.10 -0.24 -14.21
N PRO A 7 40.18 -0.60 -15.13
CA PRO A 7 38.83 -0.05 -15.11
C PRO A 7 38.14 -0.37 -13.78
N ASP A 8 37.35 0.57 -13.28
CA ASP A 8 36.51 0.35 -12.10
C ASP A 8 35.65 -0.91 -12.28
N PRO A 9 35.45 -1.71 -11.22
CA PRO A 9 34.58 -2.87 -11.30
C PRO A 9 33.17 -2.42 -11.72
N PRO A 10 32.45 -3.21 -12.54
CA PRO A 10 31.10 -2.87 -12.94
C PRO A 10 30.24 -2.65 -11.69
N ALA A 11 29.54 -1.51 -11.65
CA ALA A 11 28.58 -1.23 -10.59
C ALA A 11 27.55 -2.38 -10.53
N PRO A 12 27.15 -2.84 -9.33
CA PRO A 12 26.19 -3.94 -9.23
C PRO A 12 24.87 -3.54 -9.89
N ASP A 13 24.51 -4.25 -10.97
CA ASP A 13 23.39 -3.94 -11.88
C ASP A 13 21.99 -4.19 -11.29
N ALA A 14 21.85 -4.47 -10.00
CA ALA A 14 20.54 -4.63 -9.37
C ALA A 14 20.53 -4.05 -7.95
N ILE A 15 19.87 -2.90 -7.79
CA ILE A 15 19.40 -2.46 -6.48
C ILE A 15 18.10 -3.24 -6.23
N GLU A 16 18.15 -4.25 -5.36
CA GLU A 16 16.94 -4.94 -4.92
C GLU A 16 15.96 -3.92 -4.30
N PRO A 17 14.67 -3.96 -4.66
CA PRO A 17 13.71 -3.01 -4.12
C PRO A 17 13.56 -3.22 -2.61
N ILE A 18 13.56 -2.12 -1.85
CA ILE A 18 13.29 -2.15 -0.42
C ILE A 18 11.83 -2.56 -0.22
N THR A 19 11.58 -3.52 0.66
CA THR A 19 10.22 -3.92 1.00
C THR A 19 9.67 -3.05 2.12
N GLY A 20 8.54 -2.41 1.88
CA GLY A 20 7.76 -1.69 2.89
C GLY A 20 6.34 -2.21 3.02
N TRP A 21 5.55 -1.62 3.93
CA TRP A 21 4.18 -2.03 4.22
C TRP A 21 3.21 -0.86 4.14
N ARG A 22 2.05 -1.05 3.52
CA ARG A 22 1.01 -0.02 3.39
C ARG A 22 -0.40 -0.54 3.63
N ALA A 23 -1.27 0.42 3.97
CA ALA A 23 -2.72 0.26 4.02
C ALA A 23 -3.39 1.25 3.05
N TRP A 24 -4.49 0.84 2.44
CA TRP A 24 -5.23 1.60 1.43
C TRP A 24 -6.74 1.47 1.62
N ASN A 25 -7.46 2.47 1.12
CA ASN A 25 -8.89 2.38 0.88
C ASN A 25 -9.15 1.47 -0.33
N LEU A 26 -10.30 0.80 -0.33
CA LEU A 26 -10.81 0.12 -1.51
C LEU A 26 -11.84 1.03 -2.20
N ARG A 27 -11.69 1.25 -3.50
CA ARG A 27 -12.68 1.98 -4.32
C ARG A 27 -13.09 1.15 -5.52
N ARG A 28 -14.26 1.45 -6.06
CA ARG A 28 -14.73 0.89 -7.33
C ARG A 28 -14.90 2.01 -8.34
N GLN A 29 -14.09 2.01 -9.38
CA GLN A 29 -14.13 3.00 -10.46
C GLN A 29 -14.37 2.30 -11.80
N HIS A 30 -15.36 2.76 -12.56
CA HIS A 30 -15.77 2.18 -13.85
C HIS A 30 -15.96 0.65 -13.80
N GLY A 31 -16.49 0.13 -12.69
CA GLY A 31 -16.74 -1.30 -12.47
C GLY A 31 -15.58 -2.09 -11.88
N THR A 32 -14.37 -1.53 -11.84
CA THR A 32 -13.13 -2.19 -11.38
C THR A 32 -12.73 -1.76 -9.98
N PHE A 33 -12.24 -2.70 -9.17
CA PHE A 33 -11.72 -2.42 -7.84
C PHE A 33 -10.27 -1.94 -7.89
N GLN A 34 -9.97 -0.88 -7.15
CA GLN A 34 -8.64 -0.26 -7.08
C GLN A 34 -8.32 0.18 -5.66
N ILE A 35 -7.03 0.18 -5.31
CA ILE A 35 -6.55 0.74 -4.05
C ILE A 35 -6.43 2.26 -4.19
N ALA A 36 -6.83 2.99 -3.15
CA ALA A 36 -6.73 4.44 -3.07
C ALA A 36 -5.98 4.84 -1.79
N PRO A 37 -5.14 5.88 -1.84
CA PRO A 37 -4.46 6.39 -0.65
C PRO A 37 -5.47 6.94 0.37
N ALA A 38 -5.07 6.97 1.65
CA ALA A 38 -5.88 7.52 2.75
C ALA A 38 -6.11 9.05 2.62
N ILE A 39 -5.15 9.74 2.01
CA ILE A 39 -5.11 11.20 1.83
C ILE A 39 -4.89 11.52 0.35
N GLN A 40 -5.25 12.73 -0.09
CA GLN A 40 -5.11 13.16 -1.49
C GLN A 40 -3.66 13.01 -1.99
N ARG A 41 -3.45 11.95 -2.79
CA ARG A 41 -2.23 11.54 -3.47
C ARG A 41 -2.67 10.82 -4.76
N PRO A 42 -1.78 10.65 -5.75
CA PRO A 42 -2.10 9.86 -6.93
C PRO A 42 -2.64 8.47 -6.54
N SER A 43 -3.72 8.06 -7.19
CA SER A 43 -4.22 6.71 -7.08
C SER A 43 -3.18 5.73 -7.63
N TRP A 44 -3.17 4.53 -7.07
CA TRP A 44 -2.30 3.46 -7.55
C TRP A 44 -3.06 2.75 -8.67
N THR A 45 -2.93 3.26 -9.89
CA THR A 45 -3.63 2.68 -11.04
C THR A 45 -2.70 1.65 -11.72
N PRO A 46 -3.06 0.36 -11.71
CA PRO A 46 -2.24 -0.65 -12.39
C PRO A 46 -2.30 -0.47 -13.92
N PRO A 47 -1.25 -0.91 -14.65
CA PRO A 47 -0.07 -1.63 -14.16
C PRO A 47 1.05 -0.72 -13.65
N ASP A 48 0.85 0.59 -13.67
CA ASP A 48 1.95 1.53 -13.46
C ASP A 48 2.38 1.65 -11.99
N PRO A 49 3.69 1.76 -11.74
CA PRO A 49 4.18 2.14 -10.43
C PRO A 49 3.74 3.56 -10.07
N VAL A 50 3.46 3.79 -8.79
CA VAL A 50 3.24 5.14 -8.31
C VAL A 50 4.57 5.86 -8.28
N HIS A 51 4.63 6.98 -9.00
CA HIS A 51 5.70 7.95 -8.91
C HIS A 51 5.33 9.06 -7.91
N ALA A 52 6.20 9.28 -6.93
CA ALA A 52 6.05 10.33 -5.96
C ALA A 52 6.13 11.70 -6.65
N VAL A 53 5.13 12.54 -6.37
CA VAL A 53 5.11 13.94 -6.80
C VAL A 53 5.01 14.85 -5.58
N CYS A 54 5.67 16.00 -5.62
CA CYS A 54 5.52 17.01 -4.59
C CYS A 54 4.28 17.87 -4.89
N LEU A 55 3.20 17.70 -4.12
CA LEU A 55 1.98 18.49 -4.30
C LEU A 55 2.07 19.91 -3.72
N ALA A 56 3.04 20.17 -2.83
CA ALA A 56 3.21 21.48 -2.20
C ALA A 56 3.94 22.49 -3.10
N SER A 57 4.62 22.01 -4.13
CA SER A 57 5.35 22.84 -5.07
C SER A 57 5.39 22.08 -6.39
N MET A 58 4.59 22.50 -7.35
CA MET A 58 4.45 21.82 -8.64
C MET A 58 5.77 21.65 -9.41
N ASP A 59 6.91 22.26 -9.01
CA ASP A 59 8.17 22.21 -9.76
C ASP A 59 9.52 22.28 -8.99
N ARG A 60 9.60 22.28 -7.64
CA ARG A 60 10.89 22.65 -6.99
C ARG A 60 11.83 21.53 -6.56
N HIS A 61 11.43 20.26 -6.56
CA HIS A 61 12.38 19.16 -6.33
C HIS A 61 11.81 17.78 -6.70
N ARG A 62 12.72 16.86 -7.00
CA ARG A 62 12.42 15.43 -7.12
C ARG A 62 11.91 14.91 -5.76
N ALA A 63 10.83 14.14 -5.75
CA ALA A 63 10.33 13.50 -4.54
C ALA A 63 10.95 12.10 -4.36
N PRO A 64 11.26 11.65 -3.14
CA PRO A 64 11.19 12.39 -1.89
C PRO A 64 12.36 13.37 -1.73
N GLU A 65 12.13 14.45 -0.98
CA GLU A 65 13.19 15.38 -0.53
C GLU A 65 13.32 15.36 1.00
N ARG A 66 14.55 15.45 1.51
CA ARG A 66 14.87 15.31 2.93
C ARG A 66 14.14 16.35 3.79
N THR A 67 14.06 17.58 3.32
CA THR A 67 13.41 18.71 4.01
C THR A 67 11.93 18.91 3.65
N CYS A 68 11.37 18.05 2.81
CA CYS A 68 9.96 18.05 2.43
C CYS A 68 9.24 16.83 3.01
N THR A 69 7.90 16.79 2.99
CA THR A 69 7.06 15.64 3.36
C THR A 69 6.52 14.86 2.16
N CYS A 70 7.04 15.12 0.95
CA CYS A 70 6.68 14.39 -0.26
C CYS A 70 7.25 12.96 -0.26
N GLY A 71 6.76 12.11 -1.17
CA GLY A 71 7.19 10.71 -1.26
C GLY A 71 6.06 9.72 -1.04
N VAL A 72 6.30 8.49 -1.47
CA VAL A 72 5.42 7.35 -1.16
C VAL A 72 5.84 6.77 0.20
N TYR A 73 5.00 6.97 1.22
CA TYR A 73 5.25 6.45 2.56
C TYR A 73 5.03 4.94 2.66
N ALA A 74 5.85 4.22 3.39
CA ALA A 74 5.59 2.82 3.75
C ALA A 74 6.16 2.54 5.13
N MET A 75 5.52 1.68 5.91
CA MET A 75 6.04 1.24 7.19
C MET A 75 7.17 0.23 6.97
N SER A 76 8.17 0.18 7.85
CA SER A 76 9.26 -0.81 7.78
C SER A 76 8.79 -2.22 8.17
N ARG A 77 7.72 -2.32 8.95
CA ARG A 77 7.20 -3.58 9.48
C ARG A 77 5.67 -3.69 9.33
N PRO A 78 5.12 -4.92 9.19
CA PRO A 78 3.69 -5.12 8.98
C PRO A 78 2.83 -4.83 10.21
N ASP A 79 3.34 -5.07 11.42
CA ASP A 79 2.61 -4.81 12.68
C ASP A 79 2.36 -3.31 12.93
N LEU A 80 3.11 -2.44 12.26
CA LEU A 80 2.90 -0.99 12.27
C LEU A 80 1.70 -0.56 11.41
N LEU A 81 1.14 -1.43 10.56
CA LEU A 81 -0.04 -1.11 9.76
C LEU A 81 -1.28 -0.78 10.59
N MET A 82 -1.32 -1.28 11.83
CA MET A 82 -2.39 -0.94 12.78
C MET A 82 -2.36 0.55 13.15
N LEU A 83 -1.18 1.19 13.13
CA LEU A 83 -1.05 2.63 13.31
C LEU A 83 -1.60 3.40 12.12
N ALA A 84 -1.41 2.91 10.90
CA ALA A 84 -1.99 3.53 9.70
C ALA A 84 -3.52 3.53 9.74
N ASN A 85 -4.11 2.45 10.28
CA ASN A 85 -5.55 2.33 10.45
C ASN A 85 -6.11 3.22 11.58
N ARG A 86 -5.25 3.83 12.42
CA ARG A 86 -5.65 4.88 13.37
C ARG A 86 -6.12 6.17 12.71
N VAL A 87 -5.75 6.37 11.45
CA VAL A 87 -6.12 7.55 10.67
C VAL A 87 -7.53 7.41 10.10
N ALA A 88 -7.93 6.21 9.67
CA ALA A 88 -9.27 5.96 9.13
C ALA A 88 -9.64 4.46 9.17
N LEU A 89 -10.79 4.13 9.78
CA LEU A 89 -11.36 2.77 9.81
C LEU A 89 -11.88 2.27 8.43
N THR A 90 -11.57 2.98 7.35
CA THR A 90 -11.93 2.62 5.97
C THR A 90 -10.79 1.90 5.25
N LEU A 91 -9.59 1.84 5.82
CA LEU A 91 -8.41 1.20 5.23
C LEU A 91 -8.50 -0.33 5.34
N CYS A 92 -9.25 -0.93 4.43
CA CYS A 92 -9.53 -2.37 4.41
C CYS A 92 -8.63 -3.17 3.45
N VAL A 93 -7.67 -2.53 2.79
CA VAL A 93 -6.64 -3.23 1.99
C VAL A 93 -5.28 -3.01 2.64
N VAL A 94 -4.50 -4.08 2.83
CA VAL A 94 -3.13 -4.02 3.36
C VAL A 94 -2.19 -4.86 2.51
N GLY A 95 -0.90 -4.55 2.53
CA GLY A 95 0.05 -5.22 1.66
C GLY A 95 1.50 -4.82 1.86
N SER A 96 2.39 -5.65 1.31
CA SER A 96 3.78 -5.28 1.10
C SER A 96 3.92 -4.50 -0.22
N VAL A 97 4.90 -3.61 -0.26
CA VAL A 97 5.21 -2.77 -1.42
C VAL A 97 6.70 -2.83 -1.73
N ALA A 98 7.02 -2.93 -3.02
CA ALA A 98 8.36 -2.66 -3.53
C ALA A 98 8.58 -1.14 -3.51
N LEU A 99 9.74 -0.70 -3.05
CA LEU A 99 10.17 0.69 -3.02
C LEU A 99 11.50 0.83 -3.76
N TRP A 100 11.61 1.80 -4.68
CA TRP A 100 12.84 2.03 -5.42
C TRP A 100 12.98 3.49 -5.89
N GLY A 101 14.08 3.77 -6.59
CA GLY A 101 14.54 5.13 -6.89
C GLY A 101 15.18 5.77 -5.66
N LYS A 102 14.93 7.05 -5.41
CA LYS A 102 15.36 7.69 -4.16
C LYS A 102 14.49 7.21 -3.00
N VAL A 103 15.11 6.56 -2.00
CA VAL A 103 14.45 6.13 -0.76
C VAL A 103 15.08 6.85 0.43
N ILE A 104 14.24 7.38 1.32
CA ILE A 104 14.64 8.00 2.59
C ILE A 104 14.05 7.16 3.72
N GLU A 105 14.91 6.65 4.58
CA GLU A 105 14.52 5.97 5.83
C GLU A 105 14.15 6.96 6.93
N HIS A 106 13.15 6.57 7.73
CA HIS A 106 12.62 7.24 8.91
C HIS A 106 12.45 6.19 10.00
N GLU A 107 12.30 6.62 11.25
CA GLU A 107 12.18 5.73 12.41
C GLU A 107 11.14 4.61 12.26
N MET A 108 10.00 4.89 11.61
CA MET A 108 8.90 3.93 11.43
C MET A 108 8.79 3.35 10.01
N GLY A 109 9.69 3.71 9.10
CA GLY A 109 9.60 3.24 7.72
C GLY A 109 10.31 4.12 6.69
N TYR A 110 9.70 4.26 5.53
CA TYR A 110 10.36 4.80 4.34
C TYR A 110 9.49 5.84 3.65
N ARG A 111 10.16 6.73 2.91
CA ARG A 111 9.57 7.50 1.81
C ARG A 111 10.33 7.17 0.54
N ALA A 112 9.64 6.72 -0.49
CA ALA A 112 10.24 6.33 -1.76
C ALA A 112 9.77 7.22 -2.91
N GLU A 113 10.58 7.24 -3.96
CA GLU A 113 10.26 7.86 -5.25
C GLU A 113 9.27 7.01 -6.03
N PHE A 114 9.52 5.71 -6.12
CA PHE A 114 8.63 4.77 -6.78
C PHE A 114 8.13 3.70 -5.83
N ALA A 115 6.91 3.25 -6.05
CA ALA A 115 6.40 2.08 -5.38
C ALA A 115 5.36 1.30 -6.20
N TYR A 116 5.31 -0.01 -5.98
CA TYR A 116 4.26 -0.88 -6.51
C TYR A 116 3.93 -1.99 -5.51
N PRO A 117 2.66 -2.45 -5.43
CA PRO A 117 2.31 -3.52 -4.51
C PRO A 117 3.04 -4.80 -4.90
N GLN A 118 3.50 -5.57 -3.92
CA GLN A 118 4.05 -6.91 -4.15
C GLN A 118 3.05 -7.99 -3.75
N ARG A 119 2.36 -7.79 -2.62
CA ARG A 119 1.30 -8.66 -2.11
C ARG A 119 0.24 -7.83 -1.42
N MET A 120 -1.03 -8.23 -1.52
CA MET A 120 -2.13 -7.51 -0.89
C MET A 120 -3.18 -8.47 -0.29
N ARG A 121 -3.97 -7.98 0.66
CA ARG A 121 -5.18 -8.66 1.14
C ARG A 121 -6.23 -7.66 1.61
N LEU A 122 -7.48 -8.08 1.52
CA LEU A 122 -8.56 -7.48 2.30
C LEU A 122 -8.45 -7.88 3.78
N VAL A 123 -8.73 -6.94 4.66
CA VAL A 123 -8.79 -7.13 6.11
C VAL A 123 -10.03 -6.44 6.67
N CYS A 124 -10.57 -6.93 7.77
CA CYS A 124 -11.53 -6.15 8.54
C CYS A 124 -10.78 -5.02 9.28
N PRO A 125 -11.05 -3.72 9.00
CA PRO A 125 -10.36 -2.61 9.63
C PRO A 125 -10.53 -2.60 11.15
N ARG A 126 -11.69 -2.99 11.68
CA ARG A 126 -11.91 -3.04 13.12
C ARG A 126 -11.04 -4.10 13.80
N CYS A 127 -11.00 -5.32 13.26
CA CYS A 127 -10.09 -6.36 13.73
C CYS A 127 -8.61 -5.97 13.62
N LEU A 128 -8.21 -5.28 12.54
CA LEU A 128 -6.86 -4.75 12.39
C LEU A 128 -6.54 -3.69 13.45
N TRP A 129 -7.50 -2.82 13.78
CA TRP A 129 -7.36 -1.83 14.85
C TRP A 129 -7.10 -2.50 16.21
N ASP A 130 -7.81 -3.59 16.49
CA ASP A 130 -7.79 -4.29 17.78
C ASP A 130 -6.55 -5.17 17.99
N GLY A 131 -5.57 -5.17 17.08
CA GLY A 131 -4.41 -6.06 17.21
C GLY A 131 -4.60 -7.46 16.65
N ARG A 132 -5.76 -7.74 16.05
CA ARG A 132 -6.23 -9.11 15.76
C ARG A 132 -6.72 -9.21 14.32
N PRO A 133 -5.85 -8.99 13.31
CA PRO A 133 -6.27 -8.94 11.92
C PRO A 133 -7.01 -10.21 11.51
N SER A 134 -8.16 -10.04 10.85
CA SER A 134 -9.02 -11.12 10.37
C SER A 134 -9.27 -11.02 8.87
N VAL A 135 -9.61 -12.15 8.26
CA VAL A 135 -10.09 -12.21 6.88
C VAL A 135 -11.56 -11.81 6.87
N PRO A 136 -11.97 -10.83 6.06
CA PRO A 136 -13.36 -10.43 5.95
C PRO A 136 -14.16 -11.39 5.07
N ASP A 137 -15.46 -11.51 5.33
CA ASP A 137 -16.38 -12.35 4.57
C ASP A 137 -17.05 -11.57 3.43
N ARG A 138 -17.31 -10.29 3.67
CA ARG A 138 -18.02 -9.40 2.75
C ARG A 138 -17.35 -8.04 2.61
N VAL A 139 -17.63 -7.39 1.49
CA VAL A 139 -17.28 -6.00 1.22
C VAL A 139 -18.55 -5.22 0.94
N TYR A 140 -18.72 -4.13 1.67
CA TYR A 140 -19.92 -3.31 1.65
C TYR A 140 -19.64 -1.99 0.93
N GLU A 141 -20.59 -1.55 0.12
CA GLU A 141 -20.55 -0.21 -0.46
C GLU A 141 -20.85 0.83 0.63
N ALA A 142 -19.92 1.75 0.84
CA ALA A 142 -20.06 2.89 1.73
C ALA A 142 -20.25 4.18 0.92
N GLN A 143 -20.55 5.28 1.62
CA GLN A 143 -20.71 6.59 0.98
C GLN A 143 -19.41 7.05 0.29
N GLY A 144 -19.54 7.84 -0.78
CA GLY A 144 -18.38 8.41 -1.49
C GLY A 144 -17.58 7.42 -2.35
N GLY A 145 -18.19 6.30 -2.77
CA GLY A 145 -17.58 5.30 -3.65
C GLY A 145 -16.47 4.46 -2.99
N VAL A 146 -16.36 4.53 -1.67
CA VAL A 146 -15.48 3.69 -0.86
C VAL A 146 -16.19 2.38 -0.57
N TRP A 147 -15.43 1.29 -0.57
CA TRP A 147 -15.90 -0.04 -0.22
C TRP A 147 -15.15 -0.50 1.03
N ILE A 148 -15.85 -1.11 1.99
CA ILE A 148 -15.28 -1.48 3.28
C ILE A 148 -15.46 -2.98 3.48
N ALA A 149 -14.35 -3.70 3.66
CA ALA A 149 -14.38 -5.12 3.98
C ALA A 149 -14.63 -5.33 5.48
N ALA A 150 -15.48 -6.29 5.85
CA ALA A 150 -15.73 -6.64 7.25
C ALA A 150 -15.96 -8.14 7.44
N CYS A 151 -15.58 -8.65 8.62
CA CYS A 151 -15.93 -10.00 9.05
C CYS A 151 -17.38 -10.06 9.57
N VAL A 152 -17.89 -11.26 9.83
CA VAL A 152 -19.25 -11.48 10.34
C VAL A 152 -19.59 -10.63 11.58
N GLU A 153 -18.63 -10.47 12.49
CA GLU A 153 -18.81 -9.76 13.77
C GLU A 153 -18.90 -8.24 13.59
N HIS A 154 -18.27 -7.72 12.54
CA HIS A 154 -18.12 -6.28 12.30
C HIS A 154 -18.85 -5.81 11.04
N GLY A 155 -19.68 -6.68 10.46
CA GLY A 155 -20.59 -6.31 9.39
C GLY A 155 -21.63 -5.29 9.87
N PRO A 156 -22.19 -4.48 8.95
CA PRO A 156 -23.30 -3.59 9.29
C PRO A 156 -24.52 -4.40 9.74
N MET A 157 -25.27 -3.85 10.70
CA MET A 157 -26.49 -4.48 11.22
C MET A 157 -27.69 -4.39 10.25
N TRP A 158 -27.56 -3.62 9.16
CA TRP A 158 -28.59 -3.42 8.15
C TRP A 158 -28.10 -3.83 6.76
N GLU A 159 -29.04 -4.11 5.87
CA GLU A 159 -28.75 -4.59 4.52
C GLU A 159 -28.13 -3.49 3.65
N LEU A 160 -26.80 -3.54 3.51
CA LEU A 160 -26.06 -2.75 2.54
C LEU A 160 -25.72 -3.61 1.33
N ARG A 161 -25.69 -2.97 0.15
CA ARG A 161 -25.15 -3.58 -1.06
C ARG A 161 -23.75 -4.10 -0.75
N SER A 162 -23.56 -5.39 -1.00
CA SER A 162 -22.34 -6.07 -0.63
C SER A 162 -21.98 -7.19 -1.61
N LEU A 163 -20.70 -7.52 -1.63
CA LEU A 163 -20.13 -8.58 -2.45
C LEU A 163 -19.34 -9.55 -1.58
N PRO A 164 -19.18 -10.83 -1.98
CA PRO A 164 -18.28 -11.75 -1.30
C PRO A 164 -16.84 -11.22 -1.33
N ALA A 165 -16.20 -11.13 -0.17
CA ALA A 165 -14.86 -10.58 -0.07
C ALA A 165 -13.83 -11.36 -0.88
N VAL A 166 -13.99 -12.69 -0.96
CA VAL A 166 -13.13 -13.54 -1.79
C VAL A 166 -13.13 -13.12 -3.26
N GLN A 167 -14.29 -12.78 -3.83
CA GLN A 167 -14.40 -12.36 -5.24
C GLN A 167 -13.79 -10.98 -5.46
N VAL A 168 -14.02 -10.05 -4.53
CA VAL A 168 -13.43 -8.71 -4.58
C VAL A 168 -11.92 -8.78 -4.46
N GLN A 169 -11.40 -9.62 -3.55
CA GLN A 169 -9.97 -9.86 -3.39
C GLN A 169 -9.36 -10.43 -4.67
N GLN A 170 -9.93 -11.48 -5.25
CA GLN A 170 -9.43 -12.08 -6.49
C GLN A 170 -9.36 -11.06 -7.63
N ARG A 171 -10.42 -10.25 -7.80
CA ARG A 171 -10.45 -9.20 -8.83
C ARG A 171 -9.41 -8.10 -8.59
N LEU A 172 -9.25 -7.68 -7.33
CA LEU A 172 -8.25 -6.70 -6.96
C LEU A 172 -6.84 -7.24 -7.25
N LEU A 173 -6.51 -8.43 -6.76
CA LEU A 173 -5.21 -9.06 -6.97
C LEU A 173 -4.87 -9.25 -8.45
N ALA A 174 -5.83 -9.75 -9.24
CA ALA A 174 -5.68 -9.89 -10.68
C ALA A 174 -5.44 -8.54 -11.38
N GLY A 175 -6.12 -7.48 -10.95
CA GLY A 175 -5.94 -6.13 -11.50
C GLY A 175 -4.54 -5.56 -11.29
N TYR A 176 -3.85 -5.94 -10.21
CA TYR A 176 -2.47 -5.51 -9.92
C TYR A 176 -1.43 -6.59 -10.27
N GLY A 177 -1.83 -7.78 -10.73
CA GLY A 177 -0.90 -8.88 -10.99
C GLY A 177 -0.09 -9.31 -9.76
N VAL A 178 -0.68 -9.26 -8.57
CA VAL A 178 -0.01 -9.60 -7.30
C VAL A 178 -0.66 -10.77 -6.59
N GLU A 179 0.09 -11.41 -5.70
CA GLU A 179 -0.41 -12.51 -4.87
C GLU A 179 -1.11 -12.02 -3.60
N VAL A 180 -1.90 -12.92 -3.02
CA VAL A 180 -2.48 -12.70 -1.70
C VAL A 180 -1.38 -12.64 -0.64
N LEU A 181 -1.38 -11.60 0.20
CA LEU A 181 -0.55 -11.58 1.40
C LEU A 181 -1.08 -12.66 2.37
N PRO A 182 -0.26 -13.49 3.05
CA PRO A 182 -0.75 -14.40 4.12
C PRO A 182 -1.04 -13.66 5.44
N ILE A 183 -2.10 -14.05 6.18
CA ILE A 183 -2.58 -13.27 7.34
C ILE A 183 -1.65 -13.28 8.54
N GLU A 184 -0.83 -14.30 8.60
CA GLU A 184 0.20 -14.53 9.58
C GLU A 184 1.23 -13.40 9.57
N PHE A 185 1.50 -12.79 8.41
CA PHE A 185 2.42 -11.65 8.29
C PHE A 185 1.92 -10.40 9.00
N LEU A 186 0.62 -10.31 9.29
CA LEU A 186 0.02 -9.15 9.96
C LEU A 186 -0.06 -9.31 11.49
N ARG A 187 0.18 -10.50 12.01
CA ARG A 187 0.13 -10.75 13.45
C ARG A 187 1.40 -10.21 14.10
N ARG A 188 1.29 -9.65 15.31
CA ARG A 188 2.46 -9.39 16.14
C ARG A 188 3.10 -10.73 16.47
N GLY A 189 4.41 -10.85 16.17
CA GLY A 189 5.24 -11.88 16.77
C GLY A 189 5.42 -11.64 18.26
#